data_AF-A0A958DEM1-F1
#
_entry.id   AF-A0A958DEM1-F1
#
_cell.length_a   1.000
_cell.length_b   1.000
_cell.length_c   1.000
_cell.angle_alpha   90.00
_cell.angle_beta   90.00
_cell.angle_gamma   90.00
#
_symmetry.space_group_name_H-M   'P 1'
#
loop_
_entity.id
_entity.type
_entity.pdbx_description
1 polymer ?
#
loop_
_entity_poly.entity_id
_entity_poly.type
_entity_poly.pdbx_seq_one_letter_code
_entity_poly.pdbx_strand_id
1 'polypeptide(L)'
;MAFDQSTRNRLQKFVNDARNLLTEEFTRQLQATYGLDPKAGSVAAVSSLTHLDNRQRQTANVLRDTLAHYLATTHGKGEKDRTKQALSRIVREQAFTVLNRLAALRMAEARGFLLETIAKGYNAKGFQLYKQLAGSSLGETGEAYRNYLYSVFDEFSLDLAVLFDRHSAQGRLFPRESALLELLELINHHEIEPLWAEDETIGWIYQYFNSQEERKKMRAESQAPRNSRELAVRNQFFTPRYVVEFLTDNTLGRIWYEMTQGKTSLIDSCRYLVRRPTEVFLKPGEPAPEQEKAAGEAEALSQEELLKQPVYIPHRAIKDPRCI
;
A
#
# COMPACT_ATOMS: atom_id res chain seq x y z
N MET A 1 0.44 -4.12 -17.45
CA MET A 1 1.36 -5.23 -17.84
C MET A 1 2.32 -5.44 -16.67
N ALA A 2 2.77 -6.66 -16.33
CA ALA A 2 3.66 -6.81 -15.16
C ALA A 2 4.93 -5.96 -15.34
N PHE A 3 5.30 -5.17 -14.33
CA PHE A 3 6.42 -4.24 -14.45
C PHE A 3 7.74 -4.97 -14.69
N ASP A 4 8.46 -4.57 -15.73
CA ASP A 4 9.82 -5.06 -15.96
C ASP A 4 10.76 -4.61 -14.82
N GLN A 5 11.97 -5.17 -14.79
CA GLN A 5 12.93 -4.86 -13.73
C GLN A 5 13.36 -3.39 -13.74
N SER A 6 13.48 -2.78 -14.93
CA SER A 6 13.91 -1.39 -15.09
C SER A 6 12.88 -0.42 -14.49
N THR A 7 11.62 -0.64 -14.81
CA THR A 7 10.45 0.09 -14.31
C THR A 7 10.35 -0.02 -12.79
N ARG A 8 10.50 -1.23 -12.25
CA ARG A 8 10.52 -1.48 -10.81
C ARG A 8 11.65 -0.74 -10.11
N ASN A 9 12.85 -0.70 -10.71
CA ASN A 9 13.99 0.02 -10.14
C ASN A 9 13.75 1.55 -10.12
N ARG A 10 13.16 2.11 -11.19
CA ARG A 10 12.79 3.54 -11.24
C ARG A 10 11.76 3.91 -10.18
N LEU A 11 10.70 3.11 -10.07
CA LEU A 11 9.68 3.32 -9.04
C LEU A 11 10.27 3.18 -7.63
N GLN A 12 11.14 2.20 -7.41
CA GLN A 12 11.83 2.02 -6.13
C GLN A 12 12.71 3.24 -5.78
N LYS A 13 13.43 3.79 -6.76
CA LYS A 13 14.23 5.01 -6.57
C LYS A 13 13.34 6.18 -6.16
N PHE A 14 12.26 6.44 -6.90
CA PHE A 14 11.28 7.47 -6.55
C PHE A 14 10.76 7.31 -5.11
N VAL A 15 10.35 6.10 -4.71
CA VAL A 15 9.81 5.85 -3.37
C VAL A 15 10.85 6.13 -2.28
N ASN A 16 12.11 5.74 -2.51
CA ASN A 16 13.19 6.01 -1.56
C ASN A 16 13.47 7.51 -1.42
N ASP A 17 13.54 8.25 -2.54
CA ASP A 17 13.81 9.68 -2.56
C ASP A 17 12.67 10.45 -1.87
N ALA A 18 11.41 10.14 -2.21
CA ALA A 18 10.22 10.73 -1.61
C ALA A 18 10.13 10.43 -0.10
N ARG A 19 10.45 9.19 0.32
CA ARG A 19 10.49 8.82 1.74
C ARG A 19 11.55 9.63 2.48
N ASN A 20 12.75 9.76 1.94
CA ASN A 20 13.84 10.49 2.58
C ASN A 20 13.46 11.96 2.75
N LEU A 21 12.97 12.60 1.69
CA LEU A 21 12.48 13.98 1.70
C LEU A 21 11.42 14.21 2.79
N LEU A 22 10.39 13.38 2.83
CA LEU A 22 9.30 13.49 3.83
C LEU A 22 9.79 13.20 5.25
N THR A 23 10.68 12.21 5.42
CA THR A 23 11.24 11.85 6.74
C THR A 23 12.05 13.01 7.30
N GLU A 24 12.89 13.64 6.50
CA GLU A 24 13.66 14.81 6.92
C GLU A 24 12.75 16.00 7.23
N GLU A 25 11.77 16.26 6.37
CA GLU A 25 10.83 17.35 6.54
C GLU A 25 10.03 17.21 7.84
N PHE A 26 9.48 16.02 8.10
CA PHE A 26 8.72 15.78 9.33
C PHE A 26 9.62 15.71 10.57
N THR A 27 10.87 15.27 10.45
CA THR A 27 11.84 15.41 11.54
C THR A 27 12.06 16.87 11.90
N ARG A 28 12.24 17.75 10.90
CA ARG A 28 12.40 19.20 11.12
C ARG A 28 11.15 19.81 11.75
N GLN A 29 9.95 19.46 11.28
CA GLN A 29 8.70 19.95 11.88
C GLN A 29 8.53 19.49 13.33
N LEU A 30 8.78 18.21 13.63
CA LEU A 30 8.72 17.69 15.00
C LEU A 30 9.66 18.47 15.92
N GLN A 31 10.90 18.70 15.49
CA GLN A 31 11.92 19.40 16.27
C GLN A 31 11.59 20.88 16.46
N ALA A 32 11.46 21.61 15.35
CA ALA A 32 11.37 23.06 15.35
C ALA A 32 9.99 23.59 15.78
N THR A 33 8.92 22.88 15.41
CA THR A 33 7.55 23.34 15.70
C THR A 33 7.02 22.66 16.96
N TYR A 34 7.10 21.34 17.05
CA TYR A 34 6.37 20.58 18.09
C TYR A 34 7.22 20.21 19.31
N GLY A 35 8.50 20.56 19.35
CA GLY A 35 9.40 20.30 20.47
C GLY A 35 9.63 18.81 20.72
N LEU A 36 9.59 17.99 19.66
CA LEU A 36 9.79 16.55 19.70
C LEU A 36 11.07 16.24 18.90
N ASP A 37 12.10 15.69 19.53
CA ASP A 37 13.38 15.41 18.87
C ASP A 37 13.60 13.91 18.66
N PRO A 38 13.39 13.38 17.43
CA PRO A 38 13.63 11.98 17.12
C PRO A 38 15.11 11.57 17.24
N LYS A 39 16.06 12.51 17.11
CA LYS A 39 17.51 12.24 17.15
C LYS A 39 18.02 12.22 18.59
N ALA A 40 17.62 13.20 19.40
CA ALA A 40 18.02 13.28 20.82
C ALA A 40 17.15 12.43 21.75
N GLY A 41 15.90 12.13 21.37
CA GLY A 41 14.93 11.45 22.22
C GLY A 41 14.37 12.36 23.31
N SER A 42 14.34 13.67 23.07
CA SER A 42 13.82 14.68 23.99
C SER A 42 12.43 15.16 23.57
N VAL A 43 11.63 15.53 24.56
CA VAL A 43 10.26 16.02 24.40
C VAL A 43 10.11 17.25 25.28
N ALA A 44 9.89 18.41 24.66
CA ALA A 44 9.57 19.64 25.37
C ALA A 44 8.11 19.61 25.86
N ALA A 45 7.86 20.30 26.99
CA ALA A 45 6.51 20.48 27.50
C ALA A 45 5.67 21.32 26.53
N VAL A 46 4.39 20.98 26.32
CA VAL A 46 3.50 21.76 25.45
C VAL A 46 3.34 23.20 25.95
N SER A 47 3.40 23.38 27.28
CA SER A 47 3.33 24.70 27.92
C SER A 47 4.50 25.61 27.57
N SER A 48 5.68 25.07 27.26
CA SER A 48 6.84 25.87 26.85
C SER A 48 6.81 26.27 25.37
N LEU A 49 5.86 25.74 24.58
CA LEU A 49 5.68 26.06 23.16
C LEU A 49 4.63 27.18 23.01
N THR A 50 5.02 28.41 23.39
CA THR A 50 4.13 29.58 23.41
C THR A 50 3.83 30.14 22.02
N HIS A 51 4.64 29.82 21.03
CA HIS A 51 4.48 30.24 19.63
C HIS A 51 3.39 29.48 18.86
N LEU A 52 2.84 28.39 19.43
CA LEU A 52 1.85 27.57 18.74
C LEU A 52 0.46 28.20 18.74
N ASP A 53 -0.14 28.29 17.56
CA ASP A 53 -1.56 28.57 17.41
C ASP A 53 -2.44 27.40 17.91
N ASN A 54 -3.76 27.58 17.93
CA ASN A 54 -4.70 26.56 18.43
C ASN A 54 -4.63 25.24 17.64
N ARG A 55 -4.49 25.30 16.30
CA ARG A 55 -4.43 24.12 15.43
C ARG A 55 -3.12 23.37 15.63
N GLN A 56 -2.01 24.09 15.71
CA GLN A 56 -0.69 23.56 15.98
C GLN A 56 -0.62 22.96 17.38
N ARG A 57 -1.22 23.60 18.39
CA ARG A 57 -1.32 23.07 19.76
C ARG A 57 -2.12 21.77 19.80
N GLN A 58 -3.23 21.69 19.07
CA GLN A 58 -3.98 20.43 18.96
C GLN A 58 -3.14 19.33 18.29
N THR A 59 -2.45 19.64 17.20
CA THR A 59 -1.52 18.69 16.57
C THR A 59 -0.41 18.26 17.53
N ALA A 60 0.15 19.19 18.32
CA ALA A 60 1.18 18.91 19.31
C ALA A 60 0.70 17.93 20.40
N ASN A 61 -0.56 18.03 20.82
CA ASN A 61 -1.18 17.11 21.77
C ASN A 61 -1.39 15.73 21.15
N VAL A 62 -2.00 15.65 19.97
CA VAL A 62 -2.23 14.37 19.27
C VAL A 62 -0.92 13.61 19.02
N LEU A 63 0.16 14.32 18.65
CA LEU A 63 1.48 13.71 18.47
C LEU A 63 2.04 13.13 19.78
N ARG A 64 1.77 13.77 20.93
CA ARG A 64 2.18 13.29 22.25
C ARG A 64 1.33 12.12 22.72
N ASP A 65 0.02 12.12 22.44
CA ASP A 65 -0.85 10.97 22.71
C ASP A 65 -0.40 9.76 21.91
N THR A 66 -0.08 9.97 20.63
CA THR A 66 0.50 8.94 19.75
C THR A 66 1.83 8.43 20.29
N LEU A 67 2.71 9.33 20.76
CA LEU A 67 3.98 8.97 21.37
C LEU A 67 3.77 8.11 22.63
N ALA A 68 2.86 8.51 23.52
CA ALA A 68 2.54 7.77 24.75
C ALA A 68 2.03 6.37 24.42
N HIS A 69 1.13 6.26 23.43
CA HIS A 69 0.64 4.97 22.95
C HIS A 69 1.78 4.09 22.41
N TYR A 70 2.69 4.62 21.61
CA TYR A 70 3.82 3.85 21.07
C TYR A 70 4.84 3.46 22.13
N LEU A 71 5.10 4.33 23.10
CA LEU A 71 5.98 4.01 24.22
C LEU A 71 5.49 2.80 24.99
N ALA A 72 4.17 2.60 25.16
CA ALA A 72 3.60 1.44 25.86
C ALA A 72 4.04 0.09 25.26
N THR A 73 4.24 0.02 23.94
CA THR A 73 4.66 -1.21 23.23
C THR A 73 6.13 -1.20 22.79
N THR A 74 6.86 -0.11 23.02
CA THR A 74 8.25 0.02 22.57
C THR A 74 9.19 -0.50 23.64
N HIS A 75 9.98 -1.53 23.33
CA HIS A 75 11.05 -2.04 24.19
C HIS A 75 12.38 -1.37 23.81
N GLY A 76 13.27 -1.15 24.78
CA GLY A 76 14.56 -0.51 24.54
C GLY A 76 15.44 -0.49 25.77
N LYS A 77 16.72 -0.12 25.60
CA LYS A 77 17.74 -0.17 26.67
C LYS A 77 17.57 0.93 27.74
N GLY A 78 16.65 1.86 27.53
CA GLY A 78 16.30 2.94 28.45
C GLY A 78 15.21 3.84 27.89
N GLU A 79 14.71 4.77 28.70
CA GLU A 79 13.61 5.67 28.32
C GLU A 79 13.95 6.51 27.08
N LYS A 80 15.13 7.13 27.05
CA LYS A 80 15.58 7.93 25.88
C LYS A 80 15.61 7.11 24.59
N ASP A 81 16.09 5.88 24.65
CA ASP A 81 16.14 4.98 23.49
C ASP A 81 14.73 4.62 22.98
N ARG A 82 13.82 4.29 23.91
CA ARG A 82 12.41 4.03 23.59
C ARG A 82 11.75 5.26 22.96
N THR A 83 12.01 6.46 23.47
CA THR A 83 11.49 7.72 22.92
C THR A 83 12.02 7.99 21.51
N LYS A 84 13.32 7.77 21.24
CA LYS A 84 13.88 7.89 19.88
C LYS A 84 13.20 6.94 18.90
N GLN A 85 13.02 5.67 19.31
CA GLN A 85 12.38 4.66 18.48
C GLN A 85 10.91 5.01 18.19
N ALA A 86 10.16 5.45 19.21
CA ALA A 86 8.76 5.83 19.06
C ALA A 86 8.59 7.10 18.20
N LEU A 87 9.42 8.12 18.39
CA LEU A 87 9.41 9.33 17.54
C LEU A 87 9.80 9.02 16.09
N SER A 88 10.82 8.18 15.89
CA SER A 88 11.21 7.73 14.54
C SER A 88 10.08 6.96 13.85
N ARG A 89 9.31 6.17 14.63
CA ARG A 89 8.11 5.50 14.13
C ARG A 89 7.04 6.50 13.70
N ILE A 90 6.77 7.53 14.50
CA ILE A 90 5.82 8.61 14.14
C ILE A 90 6.23 9.25 12.82
N VAL A 91 7.47 9.73 12.69
CA VAL A 91 7.97 10.35 11.46
C VAL A 91 7.74 9.46 10.24
N ARG A 92 8.11 8.18 10.36
CA ARG A 92 7.98 7.21 9.27
C ARG A 92 6.53 7.00 8.85
N GLU A 93 5.61 6.91 9.81
CA GLU A 93 4.17 6.73 9.52
C GLU A 93 3.57 7.97 8.88
N GLN A 94 3.94 9.19 9.32
CA GLN A 94 3.54 10.43 8.65
C GLN A 94 4.01 10.45 7.19
N ALA A 95 5.29 10.14 6.95
CA ALA A 95 5.89 10.09 5.62
C ALA A 95 5.20 9.05 4.73
N PHE A 96 4.95 7.86 5.28
CA PHE A 96 4.24 6.78 4.60
C PHE A 96 2.84 7.21 4.17
N THR A 97 2.06 7.78 5.09
CA THR A 97 0.67 8.15 4.82
C THR A 97 0.58 9.24 3.76
N VAL A 98 1.41 10.29 3.86
CA VAL A 98 1.41 11.39 2.88
C VAL A 98 1.84 10.91 1.49
N LEU A 99 2.88 10.07 1.39
CA LEU A 99 3.30 9.53 0.09
C LEU A 99 2.18 8.71 -0.56
N ASN A 100 1.56 7.79 0.17
CA ASN A 100 0.47 6.97 -0.37
C ASN A 100 -0.75 7.82 -0.74
N ARG A 101 -1.05 8.87 0.02
CA ARG A 101 -2.15 9.79 -0.26
C ARG A 101 -1.95 10.54 -1.58
N LEU A 102 -0.76 11.10 -1.80
CA LEU A 102 -0.44 11.81 -3.04
C LEU A 102 -0.31 10.85 -4.22
N ALA A 103 0.27 9.66 -4.03
CA ALA A 103 0.29 8.62 -5.04
C ALA A 103 -1.12 8.23 -5.49
N ALA A 104 -2.05 8.04 -4.54
CA ALA A 104 -3.44 7.73 -4.85
C ALA A 104 -4.14 8.85 -5.63
N LEU A 105 -3.92 10.13 -5.28
CA LEU A 105 -4.43 11.25 -6.09
C LEU A 105 -3.86 11.22 -7.52
N ARG A 106 -2.54 11.02 -7.67
CA ARG A 106 -1.90 11.02 -8.99
C ARG A 106 -2.42 9.88 -9.88
N MET A 107 -2.69 8.72 -9.29
CA MET A 107 -3.32 7.58 -9.96
C MET A 107 -4.77 7.87 -10.34
N ALA A 108 -5.54 8.52 -9.46
CA ALA A 108 -6.91 8.93 -9.76
C ALA A 108 -6.96 9.90 -10.95
N GLU A 109 -6.01 10.83 -11.04
CA GLU A 109 -5.85 11.74 -12.19
C GLU A 109 -5.50 11.00 -13.48
N ALA A 110 -4.50 10.12 -13.44
CA ALA A 110 -4.04 9.35 -14.60
C ALA A 110 -5.17 8.50 -15.21
N ARG A 111 -6.16 8.13 -14.39
CA ARG A 111 -7.31 7.30 -14.77
C ARG A 111 -8.60 8.10 -15.01
N GLY A 112 -8.55 9.42 -14.92
CA GLY A 112 -9.69 10.29 -15.19
C GLY A 112 -10.78 10.30 -14.11
N PHE A 113 -10.50 9.78 -12.90
CA PHE A 113 -11.43 9.87 -11.76
C PHE A 113 -11.36 11.23 -11.06
N LEU A 114 -10.23 11.91 -11.19
CA LEU A 114 -9.96 13.19 -10.54
C LEU A 114 -9.51 14.21 -11.59
N LEU A 115 -10.07 15.41 -11.53
CA LEU A 115 -9.56 16.54 -12.31
C LEU A 115 -8.11 16.83 -11.89
N GLU A 116 -7.26 17.18 -12.85
CA GLU A 116 -5.84 17.51 -12.62
C GLU A 116 -5.65 18.41 -11.38
N THR A 117 -5.07 17.85 -10.32
CA THR A 117 -4.91 18.40 -8.97
C THR A 117 -3.42 18.58 -8.63
N ILE A 118 -2.59 17.56 -8.87
CA ILE A 118 -1.17 17.51 -8.51
C ILE A 118 -0.22 17.30 -9.69
N ALA A 119 -0.68 16.77 -10.84
CA ALA A 119 0.18 16.49 -12.00
C ALA A 119 0.95 17.72 -12.54
N LYS A 120 0.43 18.94 -12.33
CA LYS A 120 1.08 20.20 -12.75
C LYS A 120 1.30 21.20 -11.61
N GLY A 121 1.28 20.73 -10.36
CA GLY A 121 1.45 21.58 -9.18
C GLY A 121 0.51 22.78 -9.21
N TYR A 122 1.05 24.00 -9.08
CA TYR A 122 0.24 25.21 -9.14
C TYR A 122 -0.45 25.45 -10.48
N ASN A 123 -0.02 24.84 -11.57
CA ASN A 123 -0.69 24.99 -12.87
C ASN A 123 -1.77 23.94 -13.11
N ALA A 124 -2.04 23.08 -12.13
CA ALA A 124 -3.07 22.06 -12.21
C ALA A 124 -4.45 22.69 -12.42
N LYS A 125 -5.20 22.17 -13.40
CA LYS A 125 -6.49 22.75 -13.82
C LYS A 125 -7.50 22.86 -12.68
N GLY A 126 -7.55 21.87 -11.79
CA GLY A 126 -8.42 21.85 -10.62
C GLY A 126 -8.03 22.91 -9.59
N PHE A 127 -6.74 23.12 -9.36
CA PHE A 127 -6.28 24.19 -8.47
C PHE A 127 -6.58 25.58 -9.04
N GLN A 128 -6.38 25.78 -10.34
CA GLN A 128 -6.69 27.05 -11.00
C GLN A 128 -8.18 27.40 -10.88
N LEU A 129 -9.06 26.42 -11.08
CA LEU A 129 -10.51 26.61 -10.87
C LEU A 129 -10.84 26.93 -9.41
N TYR A 130 -10.26 26.19 -8.46
CA TYR A 130 -10.44 26.46 -7.04
C TYR A 130 -10.00 27.87 -6.65
N LYS A 131 -8.83 28.32 -7.14
CA LYS A 131 -8.30 29.67 -6.90
C LYS A 131 -9.21 30.75 -7.48
N GLN A 132 -9.79 30.53 -8.67
CA GLN A 132 -10.74 31.46 -9.27
C GLN A 132 -12.02 31.61 -8.43
N LEU A 133 -12.52 30.52 -7.85
CA LEU A 133 -13.73 30.54 -7.03
C LEU A 133 -13.49 31.14 -5.64
N ALA A 134 -12.37 30.82 -5.01
CA ALA A 134 -12.07 31.26 -3.65
C ALA A 134 -11.51 32.70 -3.57
N GLY A 135 -10.98 33.23 -4.67
CA GLY A 135 -10.40 34.57 -4.75
C GLY A 135 -9.15 34.73 -3.86
N SER A 136 -8.91 35.95 -3.36
CA SER A 136 -7.74 36.30 -2.55
C SER A 136 -7.84 35.91 -1.07
N SER A 137 -8.92 35.23 -0.66
CA SER A 137 -9.20 34.94 0.75
C SER A 137 -8.33 33.83 1.36
N LEU A 138 -7.60 33.07 0.53
CA LEU A 138 -6.88 31.87 0.94
C LEU A 138 -5.38 32.06 1.20
N GLY A 139 -4.91 33.31 1.25
CA GLY A 139 -3.51 33.66 1.47
C GLY A 139 -2.66 33.54 0.22
N GLU A 140 -1.35 33.33 0.41
CA GLU A 140 -0.39 33.18 -0.68
C GLU A 140 -0.63 31.87 -1.47
N THR A 141 -0.07 31.79 -2.68
CA THR A 141 -0.31 30.66 -3.60
C THR A 141 -0.04 29.30 -2.96
N GLY A 142 1.04 29.16 -2.18
CA GLY A 142 1.35 27.92 -1.47
C GLY A 142 0.32 27.53 -0.41
N GLU A 143 -0.19 28.50 0.35
CA GLU A 143 -1.23 28.27 1.36
C GLU A 143 -2.56 27.91 0.71
N ALA A 144 -2.94 28.63 -0.34
CA ALA A 144 -4.12 28.34 -1.12
C ALA A 144 -4.07 26.94 -1.73
N TYR A 145 -2.91 26.53 -2.25
CA TYR A 145 -2.72 25.19 -2.81
C TYR A 145 -2.81 24.10 -1.74
N ARG A 146 -2.21 24.31 -0.57
CA ARG A 146 -2.35 23.39 0.56
C ARG A 146 -3.82 23.26 1.00
N ASN A 147 -4.55 24.36 1.07
CA ASN A 147 -5.98 24.35 1.42
C ASN A 147 -6.82 23.64 0.37
N TYR A 148 -6.50 23.83 -0.91
CA TYR A 148 -7.08 23.07 -2.01
C TYR A 148 -6.86 21.55 -1.84
N LEU A 149 -5.62 21.11 -1.62
CA LEU A 149 -5.32 19.69 -1.41
C LEU A 149 -6.07 19.13 -0.18
N TYR A 150 -6.19 19.90 0.89
CA TYR A 150 -7.00 19.50 2.03
C TYR A 150 -8.48 19.35 1.69
N SER A 151 -9.06 20.23 0.87
CA SER A 151 -10.45 20.05 0.43
C SER A 151 -10.64 18.79 -0.42
N VAL A 152 -9.67 18.47 -1.29
CA VAL A 152 -9.68 17.22 -2.07
C VAL A 152 -9.57 16.00 -1.14
N PHE A 153 -8.72 16.06 -0.12
CA PHE A 153 -8.63 15.00 0.87
C PHE A 153 -9.92 14.82 1.66
N ASP A 154 -10.55 15.91 2.09
CA ASP A 154 -11.81 15.86 2.84
C ASP A 154 -12.92 15.22 1.99
N GLU A 155 -12.99 15.53 0.69
CA GLU A 155 -13.93 14.87 -0.25
C GLU A 155 -13.66 13.37 -0.39
N PHE A 156 -12.41 12.98 -0.68
CA PHE A 156 -12.05 11.56 -0.85
C PHE A 156 -12.12 10.76 0.45
N SER A 157 -12.11 11.43 1.60
CA SER A 157 -12.25 10.77 2.90
C SER A 157 -13.64 10.19 3.12
N LEU A 158 -14.66 10.64 2.38
CA LEU A 158 -16.01 10.07 2.44
C LEU A 158 -16.04 8.60 2.03
N ASP A 159 -15.27 8.24 1.00
CA ASP A 159 -15.19 6.87 0.47
C ASP A 159 -14.00 6.09 1.05
N LEU A 160 -12.87 6.76 1.28
CA LEU A 160 -11.61 6.11 1.69
C LEU A 160 -10.93 6.87 2.84
N ALA A 161 -11.65 7.02 3.95
CA ALA A 161 -11.19 7.70 5.17
C ALA A 161 -9.83 7.20 5.66
N VAL A 162 -9.58 5.89 5.59
CA VAL A 162 -8.32 5.26 6.05
C VAL A 162 -7.07 5.89 5.43
N LEU A 163 -7.17 6.41 4.20
CA LEU A 163 -6.06 7.04 3.49
C LEU A 163 -6.17 8.57 3.53
N PHE A 164 -7.36 9.12 3.30
CA PHE A 164 -7.54 10.55 3.04
C PHE A 164 -7.90 11.38 4.25
N ASP A 165 -8.30 10.78 5.38
CA ASP A 165 -8.54 11.54 6.61
C ASP A 165 -7.26 12.26 7.05
N ARG A 166 -7.25 13.59 6.88
CA ARG A 166 -6.13 14.47 7.28
C ARG A 166 -6.06 14.71 8.79
N HIS A 167 -7.07 14.28 9.54
CA HIS A 167 -7.10 14.38 10.98
C HIS A 167 -6.59 13.12 11.70
N SER A 168 -6.45 12.00 10.98
CA SER A 168 -5.81 10.77 11.44
C SER A 168 -4.45 11.01 12.10
N ALA A 169 -4.18 10.31 13.20
CA ALA A 169 -2.94 10.40 13.95
C ALA A 169 -1.71 10.03 13.09
N GLN A 170 -1.85 9.07 12.16
CA GLN A 170 -0.75 8.57 11.32
C GLN A 170 -0.49 9.44 10.07
N GLY A 171 -1.34 10.41 9.76
CA GLY A 171 -1.21 11.30 8.59
C GLY A 171 -1.51 12.76 8.89
N ARG A 172 -1.26 13.18 10.14
CA ARG A 172 -1.55 14.49 10.70
C ARG A 172 -0.62 15.59 10.18
N LEU A 173 0.65 15.27 9.97
CA LEU A 173 1.63 16.21 9.40
C LEU A 173 1.49 16.27 7.88
N PHE A 174 1.80 17.44 7.33
CA PHE A 174 1.82 17.67 5.90
C PHE A 174 3.07 18.49 5.54
N PRO A 175 3.75 18.21 4.42
CA PRO A 175 4.99 18.90 4.08
C PRO A 175 4.76 20.40 3.91
N ARG A 176 5.75 21.19 4.33
CA ARG A 176 5.77 22.62 3.99
C ARG A 176 6.00 22.79 2.49
N GLU A 177 5.69 23.98 1.99
CA GLU A 177 5.64 24.30 0.56
C GLU A 177 6.86 23.83 -0.23
N SER A 178 8.08 24.13 0.24
CA SER A 178 9.31 23.71 -0.44
C SER A 178 9.42 22.20 -0.61
N ALA A 179 9.20 21.44 0.47
CA ALA A 179 9.23 19.97 0.44
C ALA A 179 8.06 19.38 -0.36
N LEU A 180 6.89 20.04 -0.35
CA LEU A 180 5.75 19.62 -1.16
C LEU A 180 6.07 19.78 -2.66
N LEU A 181 6.63 20.91 -3.07
CA LEU A 181 6.99 21.15 -4.47
C LEU A 181 8.06 20.16 -4.95
N GLU A 182 9.10 19.93 -4.15
CA GLU A 182 10.12 18.92 -4.46
C GLU A 182 9.51 17.50 -4.57
N LEU A 183 8.58 17.15 -3.69
CA LEU A 183 7.87 15.88 -3.76
C LEU A 183 7.00 15.77 -5.02
N LEU A 184 6.36 16.87 -5.45
CA LEU A 184 5.58 16.89 -6.69
C LEU A 184 6.46 16.73 -7.93
N GLU A 185 7.66 17.31 -7.95
CA GLU A 185 8.63 17.06 -9.02
C GLU A 185 9.03 15.59 -9.09
N LEU A 186 9.26 14.94 -7.93
CA LEU A 186 9.53 13.50 -7.87
C LEU A 186 8.35 12.67 -8.41
N ILE A 187 7.12 13.00 -8.00
CA ILE A 187 5.88 12.31 -8.41
C ILE A 187 5.62 12.48 -9.92
N ASN A 188 5.89 13.66 -10.45
CA ASN A 188 5.58 14.01 -11.84
C ASN A 188 6.75 13.79 -12.80
N HIS A 189 7.84 13.17 -12.33
CA HIS A 189 8.99 12.88 -13.16
C HIS A 189 8.62 11.96 -14.33
N HIS A 190 9.06 12.32 -15.54
CA HIS A 190 8.70 11.63 -16.80
C HIS A 190 9.02 10.13 -16.80
N GLU A 191 10.05 9.68 -16.06
CA GLU A 191 10.42 8.26 -15.96
C GLU A 191 9.39 7.38 -15.24
N ILE A 192 8.55 7.97 -14.38
CA ILE A 192 7.51 7.25 -13.63
C ILE A 192 6.09 7.66 -14.04
N GLU A 193 5.94 8.71 -14.85
CA GLU A 193 4.65 9.23 -15.31
C GLU A 193 3.71 8.13 -15.86
N PRO A 194 4.16 7.21 -16.74
CA PRO A 194 3.27 6.19 -17.30
C PRO A 194 2.77 5.19 -16.26
N LEU A 195 3.46 5.07 -15.11
CA LEU A 195 3.12 4.09 -14.08
C LEU A 195 1.85 4.49 -13.32
N TRP A 196 1.46 5.76 -13.32
CA TRP A 196 0.28 6.20 -12.59
C TRP A 196 -1.03 5.61 -13.15
N ALA A 197 -1.05 5.18 -14.41
CA ALA A 197 -2.19 4.47 -15.00
C ALA A 197 -2.30 3.01 -14.52
N GLU A 198 -1.19 2.37 -14.15
CA GLU A 198 -1.10 0.92 -13.88
C GLU A 198 -1.61 0.54 -12.49
N ASP A 199 -2.39 -0.54 -12.40
CA ASP A 199 -3.10 -1.01 -11.19
C ASP A 199 -2.18 -1.34 -10.02
N GLU A 200 -1.02 -1.94 -10.31
CA GLU A 200 -0.06 -2.40 -9.30
C GLU A 200 0.78 -1.29 -8.64
N THR A 201 0.80 -0.06 -9.19
CA THR A 201 1.73 0.99 -8.78
C THR A 201 1.68 1.30 -7.30
N ILE A 202 0.48 1.44 -6.72
CA ILE A 202 0.32 1.72 -5.29
C ILE A 202 0.83 0.57 -4.42
N GLY A 203 0.67 -0.68 -4.87
CA GLY A 203 1.16 -1.87 -4.20
C GLY A 203 2.68 -1.93 -4.17
N TRP A 204 3.33 -1.55 -5.27
CA TRP A 204 4.79 -1.43 -5.32
C TRP A 204 5.30 -0.27 -4.46
N ILE A 205 4.62 0.89 -4.45
CA ILE A 205 4.95 2.02 -3.55
C ILE A 205 4.90 1.57 -2.09
N TYR A 206 3.83 0.85 -1.71
CA TYR A 206 3.68 0.27 -0.39
C TYR A 206 4.87 -0.62 -0.01
N GLN A 207 5.23 -1.57 -0.87
CA GLN A 207 6.34 -2.51 -0.63
C GLN A 207 7.70 -1.80 -0.57
N TYR A 208 7.97 -0.88 -1.49
CA TYR A 208 9.27 -0.21 -1.60
C TYR A 208 9.51 0.84 -0.52
N PHE A 209 8.47 1.27 0.20
CA PHE A 209 8.62 2.23 1.28
C PHE A 209 9.61 1.75 2.35
N ASN A 210 9.62 0.45 2.67
CA ASN A 210 10.68 -0.13 3.50
C ASN A 210 11.79 -0.67 2.59
N SER A 211 13.04 -0.23 2.77
CA SER A 211 14.11 -0.57 1.84
C SER A 211 14.47 -2.07 1.91
N GLN A 212 14.92 -2.62 0.78
CA GLN A 212 15.39 -4.00 0.76
C GLN A 212 16.61 -4.20 1.67
N GLU A 213 17.46 -3.20 1.81
CA GLU A 213 18.64 -3.24 2.69
C GLU A 213 18.23 -3.34 4.16
N GLU A 214 17.23 -2.56 4.58
CA GLU A 214 16.69 -2.65 5.92
C GLU A 214 16.10 -4.04 6.19
N ARG A 215 15.34 -4.58 5.23
CA ARG A 215 14.78 -5.95 5.33
C ARG A 215 15.89 -7.00 5.43
N LYS A 216 16.94 -6.89 4.61
CA LYS A 216 18.09 -7.80 4.62
C LYS A 216 18.85 -7.71 5.96
N LYS A 217 19.11 -6.50 6.45
CA LYS A 217 19.76 -6.26 7.74
C LYS A 217 18.97 -6.88 8.89
N MET A 218 17.65 -6.67 8.95
CA MET A 218 16.79 -7.29 9.97
C MET A 218 16.84 -8.82 9.95
N ARG A 219 16.86 -9.43 8.76
CA ARG A 219 16.98 -10.89 8.61
C ARG A 219 18.37 -11.41 9.00
N ALA A 220 19.41 -10.66 8.72
CA ALA A 220 20.79 -11.01 9.10
C ALA A 220 20.99 -10.92 10.62
N GLU A 221 20.37 -9.93 11.28
CA GLU A 221 20.46 -9.75 12.72
C GLU A 221 19.62 -10.75 13.52
N SER A 222 18.53 -11.27 12.96
CA SER A 222 17.73 -12.32 13.59
C SER A 222 16.89 -13.11 12.58
N GLN A 223 16.88 -14.44 12.73
CA GLN A 223 16.01 -15.31 11.94
C GLN A 223 14.52 -15.10 12.26
N ALA A 224 14.18 -14.76 13.51
CA ALA A 224 12.82 -14.42 13.92
C ALA A 224 12.64 -12.90 14.08
N PRO A 225 11.46 -12.33 13.73
CA PRO A 225 11.19 -10.91 13.97
C PRO A 225 11.30 -10.57 15.47
N ARG A 226 12.10 -9.55 15.82
CA ARG A 226 12.34 -9.17 17.23
C ARG A 226 11.26 -8.27 17.82
N ASN A 227 10.48 -7.62 16.96
CA ASN A 227 9.44 -6.68 17.34
C ASN A 227 8.38 -6.56 16.23
N SER A 228 7.28 -5.87 16.53
CA SER A 228 6.16 -5.64 15.60
C SER A 228 6.59 -4.94 14.30
N ARG A 229 7.58 -4.04 14.37
CA ARG A 229 8.13 -3.35 13.20
C ARG A 229 8.83 -4.33 12.26
N GLU A 230 9.71 -5.18 12.77
CA GLU A 230 10.40 -6.18 11.96
C GLU A 230 9.43 -7.17 11.35
N LEU A 231 8.41 -7.57 12.09
CA LEU A 231 7.37 -8.45 11.57
C LEU A 231 6.67 -7.82 10.36
N ALA A 232 6.22 -6.57 10.49
CA ALA A 232 5.58 -5.83 9.41
C ALA A 232 6.51 -5.67 8.20
N VAL A 233 7.73 -5.17 8.41
CA VAL A 233 8.72 -4.92 7.35
C VAL A 233 9.13 -6.22 6.64
N ARG A 234 9.23 -7.34 7.36
CA ARG A 234 9.59 -8.63 6.75
C ARG A 234 8.44 -9.22 5.92
N ASN A 235 7.19 -8.99 6.33
CA ASN A 235 6.00 -9.59 5.72
C ASN A 235 5.26 -8.68 4.73
N GLN A 236 5.72 -7.43 4.54
CA GLN A 236 5.13 -6.50 3.60
C GLN A 236 5.50 -6.86 2.15
N PHE A 237 4.77 -7.81 1.57
CA PHE A 237 4.87 -8.18 0.18
C PHE A 237 3.60 -7.80 -0.53
N PHE A 238 3.74 -7.04 -1.61
CA PHE A 238 2.69 -6.87 -2.58
C PHE A 238 2.50 -8.19 -3.34
N THR A 239 1.25 -8.57 -3.58
CA THR A 239 0.89 -9.76 -4.35
C THR A 239 0.64 -9.33 -5.80
N PRO A 240 1.51 -9.70 -6.76
CA PRO A 240 1.34 -9.30 -8.15
C PRO A 240 0.06 -9.88 -8.75
N ARG A 241 -0.47 -9.21 -9.77
CA ARG A 241 -1.72 -9.53 -10.45
C ARG A 241 -1.79 -10.99 -10.89
N TYR A 242 -0.74 -11.52 -11.51
CA TYR A 242 -0.74 -12.91 -11.98
C TYR A 242 -0.92 -13.92 -10.84
N VAL A 243 -0.42 -13.62 -9.63
CA VAL A 243 -0.59 -14.50 -8.47
C VAL A 243 -2.03 -14.46 -8.01
N VAL A 244 -2.63 -13.27 -7.96
CA VAL A 244 -4.05 -13.09 -7.62
C VAL A 244 -4.93 -13.80 -8.63
N GLU A 245 -4.74 -13.55 -9.93
CA GLU A 245 -5.49 -14.20 -11.01
C GLU A 245 -5.31 -15.72 -10.98
N PHE A 246 -4.08 -16.23 -10.79
CA PHE A 246 -3.84 -17.66 -10.66
C PHE A 246 -4.59 -18.27 -9.49
N LEU A 247 -4.53 -17.64 -8.30
CA LEU A 247 -5.25 -18.13 -7.12
C LEU A 247 -6.76 -18.06 -7.31
N THR A 248 -7.30 -16.95 -7.81
CA THR A 248 -8.74 -16.79 -8.04
C THR A 248 -9.26 -17.75 -9.10
N ASP A 249 -8.56 -17.89 -10.23
CA ASP A 249 -8.92 -18.81 -11.30
C ASP A 249 -8.91 -20.25 -10.79
N ASN A 250 -7.89 -20.65 -10.04
CA ASN A 250 -7.75 -22.03 -9.55
C ASN A 250 -8.45 -22.32 -8.22
N THR A 251 -9.14 -21.34 -7.64
CA THR A 251 -10.01 -21.53 -6.48
C THR A 251 -11.47 -21.31 -6.87
N LEU A 252 -11.92 -20.06 -6.95
CA LEU A 252 -13.31 -19.72 -7.28
C LEU A 252 -13.66 -20.14 -8.71
N GLY A 253 -12.78 -19.87 -9.68
CA GLY A 253 -12.98 -20.28 -11.07
C GLY A 253 -13.06 -21.80 -11.19
N ARG A 254 -12.16 -22.53 -10.51
CA ARG A 254 -12.15 -23.99 -10.48
C ARG A 254 -13.41 -24.57 -9.85
N ILE A 255 -13.86 -24.02 -8.71
CA ILE A 255 -15.10 -24.45 -8.05
C ILE A 255 -16.27 -24.34 -9.03
N TRP A 256 -16.40 -23.20 -9.72
CA TRP A 256 -17.48 -22.98 -10.68
C TRP A 256 -17.37 -23.91 -11.90
N TYR A 257 -16.16 -24.09 -12.43
CA TYR A 257 -15.87 -25.00 -13.53
C TYR A 257 -16.27 -26.45 -13.18
N GLU A 258 -15.99 -26.91 -11.96
CA GLU A 258 -16.39 -28.24 -11.48
C GLU A 258 -17.91 -28.37 -11.32
N MET A 259 -18.57 -27.35 -10.76
CA MET A 259 -20.04 -27.33 -10.62
C MET A 259 -20.77 -27.37 -11.96
N THR A 260 -20.18 -26.74 -12.98
CA THR A 260 -20.72 -26.68 -14.35
C THR A 260 -20.21 -27.80 -15.24
N GLN A 261 -19.41 -28.72 -14.71
CA GLN A 261 -18.79 -29.83 -15.47
C GLN A 261 -18.08 -29.34 -16.73
N GLY A 262 -17.35 -28.23 -16.61
CA GLY A 262 -16.64 -27.57 -17.69
C GLY A 262 -17.50 -26.77 -18.67
N LYS A 263 -18.83 -26.77 -18.53
CA LYS A 263 -19.76 -26.03 -19.39
C LYS A 263 -19.95 -24.60 -18.88
N THR A 264 -18.89 -23.81 -18.97
CA THR A 264 -18.88 -22.40 -18.53
C THR A 264 -18.03 -21.56 -19.46
N SER A 265 -18.42 -20.29 -19.66
CA SER A 265 -17.62 -19.31 -20.41
C SER A 265 -16.37 -18.85 -19.66
N LEU A 266 -16.25 -19.17 -18.36
CA LEU A 266 -15.05 -18.81 -17.58
C LEU A 266 -13.78 -19.45 -18.13
N ILE A 267 -13.89 -20.53 -18.91
CA ILE A 267 -12.74 -21.14 -19.59
C ILE A 267 -12.03 -20.19 -20.55
N ASP A 268 -12.76 -19.19 -21.07
CA ASP A 268 -12.26 -18.23 -22.04
C ASP A 268 -11.66 -17.00 -21.36
N SER A 269 -12.12 -16.66 -20.15
CA SER A 269 -11.68 -15.48 -19.40
C SER A 269 -10.65 -15.78 -18.30
N CYS A 270 -10.71 -16.95 -17.66
CA CYS A 270 -9.79 -17.36 -16.61
C CYS A 270 -8.49 -17.89 -17.24
N ARG A 271 -7.60 -16.95 -17.58
CA ARG A 271 -6.33 -17.20 -18.26
C ARG A 271 -5.46 -18.25 -17.57
N TYR A 272 -5.49 -18.31 -16.24
CA TYR A 272 -4.62 -19.18 -15.44
C TYR A 272 -5.32 -20.44 -14.93
N LEU A 273 -6.58 -20.66 -15.31
CA LEU A 273 -7.33 -21.84 -14.90
C LEU A 273 -6.64 -23.12 -15.40
N VAL A 274 -6.16 -23.93 -14.47
CA VAL A 274 -5.57 -25.23 -14.75
C VAL A 274 -6.70 -26.20 -15.10
N ARG A 275 -6.58 -26.79 -16.28
CA ARG A 275 -7.49 -27.82 -16.80
C ARG A 275 -6.65 -28.95 -17.37
N ARG A 276 -7.05 -30.19 -17.10
CA ARG A 276 -6.45 -31.35 -17.78
C ARG A 276 -7.41 -31.83 -18.88
N PRO A 277 -6.90 -32.15 -20.09
CA PRO A 277 -7.73 -32.71 -21.16
C PRO A 277 -8.42 -34.03 -20.78
N THR A 278 -7.92 -34.70 -19.75
CA THR A 278 -8.33 -36.03 -19.29
C THR A 278 -9.23 -35.98 -18.06
N GLU A 279 -9.87 -34.83 -17.78
CA GLU A 279 -10.83 -34.68 -16.70
C GLU A 279 -12.14 -35.42 -16.99
N VAL A 280 -12.55 -36.29 -16.07
CA VAL A 280 -13.82 -37.02 -16.14
C VAL A 280 -14.69 -36.59 -14.95
N PHE A 281 -15.80 -35.90 -15.22
CA PHE A 281 -16.74 -35.48 -14.18
C PHE A 281 -17.65 -36.63 -13.78
N LEU A 282 -17.58 -37.02 -12.51
CA LEU A 282 -18.42 -38.06 -11.94
C LEU A 282 -19.86 -37.57 -11.74
N LYS A 283 -20.82 -38.49 -11.78
CA LYS A 283 -22.23 -38.26 -11.45
C LYS A 283 -22.44 -38.22 -9.92
N PRO A 284 -23.58 -37.69 -9.44
CA PRO A 284 -23.91 -37.73 -8.02
C PRO A 284 -23.86 -39.17 -7.47
N GLY A 285 -23.05 -39.39 -6.43
CA GLY A 285 -22.90 -40.70 -5.77
C GLY A 285 -22.07 -41.72 -6.53
N GLU A 286 -21.50 -41.37 -7.69
CA GLU A 286 -20.60 -42.25 -8.44
C GLU A 286 -19.22 -42.27 -7.77
N PRO A 287 -18.71 -43.44 -7.35
CA PRO A 287 -17.35 -43.54 -6.81
C PRO A 287 -16.33 -43.35 -7.94
N ALA A 288 -15.21 -42.70 -7.65
CA ALA A 288 -14.08 -42.70 -8.57
C ALA A 288 -13.63 -44.16 -8.79
N PRO A 289 -13.39 -44.59 -10.04
CA PRO A 289 -12.82 -45.91 -10.30
C PRO A 289 -11.55 -46.10 -9.47
N GLU A 290 -11.38 -47.29 -8.88
CA GLU A 290 -10.11 -47.66 -8.30
C GLU A 290 -9.07 -47.61 -9.42
N GLN A 291 -8.28 -46.54 -9.42
CA GLN A 291 -7.05 -46.51 -10.21
C GLN A 291 -6.22 -47.66 -9.65
N GLU A 292 -6.02 -48.72 -10.42
CA GLU A 292 -5.07 -49.78 -10.06
C GLU A 292 -3.75 -49.10 -9.75
N LYS A 293 -3.48 -48.91 -8.45
CA LYS A 293 -2.13 -48.57 -8.01
C LYS A 293 -1.34 -49.84 -8.26
N ALA A 294 -0.75 -49.95 -9.45
CA ALA A 294 0.49 -50.67 -9.59
C ALA A 294 1.47 -49.97 -8.63
N ALA A 295 1.51 -50.44 -7.38
CA ALA A 295 2.20 -49.81 -6.26
C ALA A 295 3.73 -49.78 -6.43
N GLY A 296 4.23 -50.16 -7.62
CA GLY A 296 5.61 -49.98 -8.06
C GLY A 296 5.79 -49.21 -9.38
N GLU A 297 4.74 -48.85 -10.12
CA GLU A 297 4.86 -48.14 -11.43
C GLU A 297 4.61 -46.62 -11.33
N ALA A 298 3.87 -46.16 -10.32
CA ALA A 298 3.64 -44.72 -10.12
C ALA A 298 4.93 -43.93 -9.78
N GLU A 299 5.95 -44.60 -9.24
CA GLU A 299 7.29 -44.03 -9.03
C GLU A 299 8.16 -44.07 -10.31
N ALA A 300 7.76 -44.82 -11.34
CA ALA A 300 8.51 -45.00 -12.60
C ALA A 300 8.00 -44.13 -13.76
N LEU A 301 6.78 -43.58 -13.65
CA LEU A 301 6.21 -42.70 -14.66
C LEU A 301 6.83 -41.31 -14.59
N SER A 302 7.21 -40.78 -15.75
CA SER A 302 7.63 -39.40 -15.90
C SER A 302 6.46 -38.44 -15.62
N GLN A 303 6.79 -37.18 -15.30
CA GLN A 303 5.78 -36.16 -15.03
C GLN A 303 4.82 -35.92 -16.22
N GLU A 304 5.30 -36.09 -17.45
CA GLU A 304 4.46 -36.01 -18.65
C GLU A 304 3.45 -37.15 -18.76
N GLU A 305 3.83 -38.36 -18.35
CA GLU A 305 2.95 -39.53 -18.37
C GLU A 305 1.88 -39.43 -17.29
N LEU A 306 2.23 -38.92 -16.11
CA LEU A 306 1.25 -38.63 -15.04
C LEU A 306 0.19 -37.60 -15.47
N LEU A 307 0.55 -36.64 -16.33
CA LEU A 307 -0.38 -35.63 -16.84
C LEU A 307 -1.37 -36.19 -17.88
N LYS A 308 -1.05 -37.34 -18.51
CA LYS A 308 -1.91 -38.01 -19.50
C LYS A 308 -2.91 -38.98 -18.87
N GLN A 309 -2.78 -39.29 -17.58
CA GLN A 309 -3.72 -40.16 -16.88
C GLN A 309 -5.09 -39.48 -16.69
N PRO A 310 -6.20 -40.24 -16.71
CA PRO A 310 -7.52 -39.71 -16.40
C PRO A 310 -7.60 -39.22 -14.96
N VAL A 311 -8.18 -38.04 -14.78
CA VAL A 311 -8.43 -37.45 -13.46
C VAL A 311 -9.93 -37.39 -13.24
N TYR A 312 -10.40 -38.16 -12.26
CA TYR A 312 -11.81 -38.18 -11.88
C TYR A 312 -12.12 -37.02 -10.95
N ILE A 313 -13.06 -36.17 -11.35
CA ILE A 313 -13.51 -35.00 -10.60
C ILE A 313 -14.83 -35.34 -9.90
N PRO A 314 -14.88 -35.31 -8.56
CA PRO A 314 -16.11 -35.58 -7.82
C PRO A 314 -17.25 -34.65 -8.22
N HIS A 315 -18.47 -35.19 -8.26
CA HIS A 315 -19.65 -34.40 -8.55
C HIS A 315 -19.82 -33.25 -7.54
N ARG A 316 -19.96 -32.03 -8.06
CA ARG A 316 -20.25 -30.85 -7.24
C ARG A 316 -21.56 -30.21 -7.71
N ALA A 317 -22.58 -30.21 -6.84
CA ALA A 317 -23.84 -29.58 -7.18
C ALA A 317 -23.67 -28.06 -7.33
N ILE A 318 -24.33 -27.48 -8.34
CA ILE A 318 -24.45 -26.03 -8.48
C ILE A 318 -25.18 -25.49 -7.25
N LYS A 319 -24.56 -24.51 -6.58
CA LYS A 319 -25.14 -23.83 -5.42
C LYS A 319 -25.49 -22.41 -5.83
N ASP A 320 -26.70 -21.96 -5.49
CA ASP A 320 -27.03 -20.53 -5.54
C ASP A 320 -26.37 -19.84 -4.35
N PRO A 321 -25.44 -18.89 -4.56
CA PRO A 321 -24.76 -18.21 -3.47
C PRO A 321 -25.70 -17.38 -2.57
N ARG A 322 -26.96 -17.14 -2.99
CA ARG A 322 -27.99 -16.46 -2.18
C ARG A 322 -28.74 -17.41 -1.24
N CYS A 323 -28.54 -18.72 -1.37
CA CYS A 323 -29.22 -19.75 -0.58
C CYS A 323 -28.33 -20.28 0.56
N ILE A 324 -27.26 -19.57 0.91
CA ILE A 324 -26.32 -19.85 2.01
C ILE A 324 -26.56 -18.81 3.10
#